data_AF-A0A133S661-F1
#
_entry.id   AF-A0A133S661-F1
#
_cell.length_a   1.000
_cell.length_b   1.000
_cell.length_c   1.000
_cell.angle_alpha   90.00
_cell.angle_beta   90.00
_cell.angle_gamma   90.00
#
_symmetry.space_group_name_H-M   'P 1'
#
loop_
_entity.id
_entity.type
_entity.pdbx_description
1 polymer ?
#
loop_
_entity_poly.entity_id
_entity_poly.type
_entity_poly.pdbx_seq_one_letter_code
_entity_poly.pdbx_strand_id
1 'polypeptide(L)'
;TGIFPISISDTYMNISALTGRREKIVNNHYSYNDYTMSNNKIISTPFEAYTSNQKNLVRNKNNIIEPHLYKKEIIAGFKKVSYDILKDKESFIIKIKDILKDSNDFIRYIYRPTHIYDSTLKLLREPYYRMSLDNAKVAIDNIKMDDSNSNNEIYRYEVQELLNGDIPIFYSNNYDMILGDGTVIPNYFIDTLEESIIRNIQKITKSSINKEIRNIEKSLVLNDYNTEFPYYYNQNEITINQAFDHLVNHKDDVIQSDHVHVSFQTGIASISYSNNYLYEIGGIILSNIIISNINNDEIIEYLKRLKEKKMLYSNDISITTGISSYLYIMLKLYEYSDNKAFYKYEIEEALLLLKNKIENGNINELDFFSGLSGALAILNKIYSFFYNYKDIEISLSKEDLQNLIKNTYSQILDQYSNQIGAGFAHGLSGIIFSLNKTFQNFPSENLSNSINCLLKREEDLYLQDENNYLDTRNNITSGLFLCYGLPGILQTRMRLNNQFKNEIEIKMKLNRLMKDILNEDANIPNNLSICHGIASLLELFIDAHNFKYITKKEFEKVTMVLKQRVKNLKVPYFNKNINFGLGLTGYYYTIIRLENLRYPSFFFLE
;
A
#
# COMPACT_ATOMS: atom_id res chain seq x y z
N THR A 1 -17.85 2.94 -12.44
CA THR A 1 -18.72 2.23 -13.41
C THR A 1 -19.28 0.91 -12.87
N GLY A 2 -18.75 0.32 -11.80
CA GLY A 2 -19.17 -1.03 -11.34
C GLY A 2 -18.68 -2.18 -12.23
N ILE A 3 -18.05 -1.86 -13.37
CA ILE A 3 -17.50 -2.85 -14.30
C ILE A 3 -16.16 -3.37 -13.77
N PHE A 4 -15.25 -2.46 -13.46
CA PHE A 4 -13.90 -2.81 -13.01
C PHE A 4 -13.86 -2.98 -11.48
N PRO A 5 -13.06 -3.92 -10.97
CA PRO A 5 -12.82 -4.09 -9.55
C PRO A 5 -12.16 -2.85 -8.96
N ILE A 6 -12.68 -2.38 -7.83
CA ILE A 6 -12.13 -1.23 -7.11
C ILE A 6 -12.31 -1.43 -5.62
N SER A 7 -11.21 -1.33 -4.88
CA SER A 7 -11.19 -1.29 -3.42
C SER A 7 -10.72 0.08 -2.97
N ILE A 8 -11.36 0.64 -1.94
CA ILE A 8 -10.98 1.93 -1.34
C ILE A 8 -10.86 1.79 0.19
N SER A 9 -11.26 0.65 0.76
CA SER A 9 -11.27 0.38 2.21
C SER A 9 -11.19 -1.12 2.50
N ASP A 10 -10.85 -1.46 3.73
CA ASP A 10 -10.68 -2.84 4.21
C ASP A 10 -11.97 -3.67 4.25
N THR A 11 -13.12 -3.04 4.04
CA THR A 11 -14.44 -3.67 3.87
C THR A 11 -14.70 -4.09 2.41
N TYR A 12 -13.65 -4.22 1.61
CA TYR A 12 -13.75 -4.54 0.20
C TYR A 12 -14.47 -5.87 -0.05
N MET A 13 -15.42 -5.82 -0.98
CA MET A 13 -16.00 -6.99 -1.62
C MET A 13 -15.99 -6.75 -3.13
N ASN A 14 -15.43 -7.69 -3.89
CA ASN A 14 -15.41 -7.60 -5.33
C ASN A 14 -16.76 -7.99 -5.93
N ILE A 15 -17.64 -7.01 -6.07
CA ILE A 15 -18.93 -7.14 -6.77
C ILE A 15 -18.86 -6.60 -8.20
N SER A 16 -17.66 -6.46 -8.77
CA SER A 16 -17.50 -5.89 -10.11
C SER A 16 -18.06 -6.81 -11.19
N ALA A 17 -18.59 -6.23 -12.27
CA ALA A 17 -19.08 -7.03 -13.38
C ALA A 17 -17.95 -7.84 -14.04
N LEU A 18 -16.72 -7.33 -14.05
CA LEU A 18 -15.61 -7.96 -14.77
C LEU A 18 -15.03 -9.17 -14.04
N THR A 19 -14.84 -9.10 -12.72
CA THR A 19 -14.14 -10.14 -11.95
C THR A 19 -14.88 -10.59 -10.69
N GLY A 20 -16.05 -10.02 -10.39
CA GLY A 20 -16.79 -10.32 -9.17
C GLY A 20 -17.18 -11.79 -9.06
N ARG A 21 -17.01 -12.33 -7.85
CA ARG A 21 -17.18 -13.74 -7.49
C ARG A 21 -18.04 -13.89 -6.24
N ARG A 22 -18.42 -15.13 -5.95
CA ARG A 22 -18.86 -15.49 -4.60
C ARG A 22 -17.73 -15.19 -3.62
N GLU A 23 -17.96 -14.23 -2.75
CA GLU A 23 -17.02 -13.78 -1.73
C GLU A 23 -17.71 -13.72 -0.38
N LYS A 24 -16.92 -13.86 0.68
CA LYS A 24 -17.39 -13.71 2.06
C LYS A 24 -17.85 -12.27 2.27
N ILE A 25 -19.02 -12.10 2.88
CA ILE A 25 -19.53 -10.77 3.23
C ILE A 25 -18.74 -10.27 4.43
N VAL A 26 -17.98 -9.21 4.24
CA VAL A 26 -17.24 -8.53 5.31
C VAL A 26 -18.17 -7.49 5.94
N ASN A 27 -18.55 -7.71 7.20
CA ASN A 27 -19.41 -6.81 7.94
C ASN A 27 -18.83 -6.52 9.32
N ASN A 28 -18.53 -5.24 9.58
CA ASN A 28 -17.91 -4.81 10.82
C ASN A 28 -18.92 -4.47 11.92
N HIS A 29 -20.23 -4.47 11.62
CA HIS A 29 -21.26 -3.98 12.52
C HIS A 29 -22.08 -5.09 13.19
N TYR A 30 -22.19 -6.27 12.58
CA TYR A 30 -22.95 -7.39 13.15
C TYR A 30 -22.47 -8.75 12.64
N SER A 31 -22.65 -9.77 13.47
CA SER A 31 -22.42 -11.19 13.11
C SER A 31 -23.69 -11.81 12.55
N TYR A 32 -23.55 -12.64 11.51
CA TYR A 32 -24.66 -13.41 10.96
C TYR A 32 -24.89 -14.65 11.82
N ASN A 33 -26.12 -14.82 12.33
CA ASN A 33 -26.50 -15.95 13.18
C ASN A 33 -27.71 -16.67 12.61
N ASP A 34 -27.68 -18.00 12.64
CA ASP A 34 -28.85 -18.85 12.47
C ASP A 34 -29.45 -19.16 13.84
N TYR A 35 -30.77 -19.19 13.90
CA TYR A 35 -31.51 -19.48 15.13
C TYR A 35 -32.22 -20.82 15.02
N THR A 36 -31.87 -21.75 15.89
CA THR A 36 -32.54 -23.06 15.99
C THR A 36 -33.21 -23.23 17.35
N MET A 37 -34.35 -23.92 17.37
CA MET A 37 -35.05 -24.25 18.61
C MET A 37 -34.59 -25.61 19.11
N SER A 38 -34.06 -25.65 20.33
CA SER A 38 -33.69 -26.89 21.02
C SER A 38 -34.09 -26.79 22.48
N ASN A 39 -34.82 -27.78 23.00
CA ASN A 39 -35.31 -27.83 24.39
C ASN A 39 -36.05 -26.54 24.84
N ASN A 40 -36.93 -26.01 24.00
CA ASN A 40 -37.64 -24.73 24.24
C ASN A 40 -36.71 -23.51 24.47
N LYS A 41 -35.46 -23.56 24.01
CA LYS A 41 -34.54 -22.43 23.98
C LYS A 41 -34.12 -22.13 22.55
N ILE A 42 -34.00 -20.85 22.24
CA ILE A 42 -33.41 -20.36 20.99
C ILE A 42 -31.89 -20.47 21.14
N ILE A 43 -31.26 -21.23 20.26
CA ILE A 43 -29.81 -21.34 20.14
C ILE A 43 -29.38 -20.53 18.91
N SER A 44 -28.55 -19.52 19.14
CA SER A 44 -27.89 -18.73 18.11
C SER A 44 -26.59 -19.40 17.69
N THR A 45 -26.43 -19.67 16.40
CA THR A 45 -25.20 -20.25 15.83
C THR A 45 -24.64 -19.29 14.79
N PRO A 46 -23.43 -18.75 14.96
CA PRO A 46 -22.84 -17.87 13.96
C PRO A 46 -22.54 -18.64 12.66
N PHE A 47 -22.77 -17.99 11.52
CA PHE A 47 -22.40 -18.51 10.20
C PHE A 47 -21.69 -17.45 9.37
N GLU A 48 -20.93 -17.89 8.37
CA GLU A 48 -20.29 -16.98 7.42
C GLU A 48 -21.20 -16.73 6.23
N ALA A 49 -21.59 -15.48 6.02
CA ALA A 49 -22.40 -15.09 4.88
C ALA A 49 -21.53 -14.91 3.63
N TYR A 50 -22.05 -15.31 2.47
CA TYR A 50 -21.38 -15.20 1.18
C TYR A 50 -22.32 -14.62 0.13
N THR A 51 -21.77 -13.87 -0.82
CA THR A 51 -22.49 -13.50 -2.04
C THR A 51 -22.75 -14.75 -2.90
N SER A 52 -23.77 -14.73 -3.75
CA SER A 52 -24.04 -15.82 -4.69
C SER A 52 -23.18 -15.69 -5.94
N ASN A 53 -22.76 -16.82 -6.52
CA ASN A 53 -22.07 -16.83 -7.81
C ASN A 53 -22.97 -16.25 -8.91
N GLN A 54 -22.42 -15.33 -9.69
CA GLN A 54 -23.13 -14.69 -10.81
C GLN A 54 -22.65 -15.24 -12.16
N LYS A 55 -23.33 -14.86 -13.24
CA LYS A 55 -23.04 -15.30 -14.62
C LYS A 55 -22.13 -14.34 -15.41
N ASN A 56 -21.46 -13.44 -14.71
CA ASN A 56 -20.63 -12.39 -15.29
C ASN A 56 -19.26 -12.89 -15.79
N LEU A 57 -18.72 -13.95 -15.18
CA LEU A 57 -17.39 -14.47 -15.50
C LEU A 57 -17.38 -15.23 -16.82
N VAL A 58 -16.44 -14.87 -17.71
CA VAL A 58 -16.22 -15.59 -18.97
C VAL A 58 -15.71 -17.00 -18.67
N ARG A 59 -16.31 -18.00 -19.32
CA ARG A 59 -15.95 -19.41 -19.14
C ARG A 59 -15.59 -20.04 -20.48
N ASN A 60 -14.49 -20.78 -20.51
CA ASN A 60 -14.20 -21.74 -21.56
C ASN A 60 -14.37 -23.14 -20.96
N LYS A 61 -15.43 -23.85 -21.38
CA LYS A 61 -15.92 -25.06 -20.70
C LYS A 61 -16.17 -24.76 -19.22
N ASN A 62 -15.43 -25.42 -18.32
CA ASN A 62 -15.57 -25.24 -16.86
C ASN A 62 -14.55 -24.25 -16.27
N ASN A 63 -13.59 -23.77 -17.07
CA ASN A 63 -12.52 -22.90 -16.57
C ASN A 63 -12.92 -21.44 -16.74
N ILE A 64 -12.77 -20.67 -15.65
CA ILE A 64 -12.94 -19.22 -15.68
C ILE A 64 -11.74 -18.62 -16.40
N ILE A 65 -12.01 -17.68 -17.30
CA ILE A 65 -10.99 -16.97 -18.07
C ILE A 65 -10.81 -15.60 -17.44
N GLU A 66 -9.62 -15.36 -16.90
CA GLU A 66 -9.35 -14.13 -16.18
C GLU A 66 -9.17 -12.91 -17.11
N PRO A 67 -9.82 -11.77 -16.82
CA PRO A 67 -9.76 -10.57 -17.66
C PRO A 67 -8.37 -9.96 -17.85
N HIS A 68 -7.45 -10.10 -16.89
CA HIS A 68 -6.10 -9.55 -17.03
C HIS A 68 -5.30 -10.22 -18.16
N LEU A 69 -5.66 -11.46 -18.57
CA LEU A 69 -5.07 -12.15 -19.73
C LEU A 69 -5.36 -11.40 -21.04
N TYR A 70 -6.52 -10.73 -21.08
CA TYR A 70 -7.03 -9.99 -22.22
C TYR A 70 -6.90 -8.48 -22.01
N LYS A 71 -5.96 -8.05 -21.15
CA LYS A 71 -5.70 -6.63 -20.89
C LYS A 71 -5.47 -5.84 -22.19
N LYS A 72 -4.74 -6.41 -23.15
CA LYS A 72 -4.43 -5.73 -24.42
C LYS A 72 -5.72 -5.45 -25.20
N GLU A 73 -6.62 -6.41 -25.25
CA GLU A 73 -7.89 -6.38 -25.95
C GLU A 73 -8.88 -5.42 -25.26
N ILE A 74 -8.98 -5.48 -23.92
CA ILE A 74 -9.80 -4.56 -23.12
C ILE A 74 -9.35 -3.12 -23.36
N ILE A 75 -8.04 -2.86 -23.28
CA ILE A 75 -7.47 -1.52 -23.54
C ILE A 75 -7.68 -1.11 -24.99
N ALA A 76 -7.54 -2.03 -25.96
CA ALA A 76 -7.76 -1.72 -27.37
C ALA A 76 -9.22 -1.34 -27.65
N GLY A 77 -10.19 -2.06 -27.07
CA GLY A 77 -11.61 -1.76 -27.18
C GLY A 77 -11.96 -0.38 -26.59
N PHE A 78 -11.47 -0.10 -25.38
CA PHE A 78 -11.64 1.21 -24.75
C PHE A 78 -11.02 2.33 -25.59
N LYS A 79 -9.74 2.16 -25.99
CA LYS A 79 -9.03 3.12 -26.84
C LYS A 79 -9.80 3.43 -28.11
N LYS A 80 -10.27 2.41 -28.83
CA LYS A 80 -10.98 2.57 -30.09
C LYS A 80 -12.18 3.52 -29.92
N VAL A 81 -13.07 3.21 -28.99
CA VAL A 81 -14.27 4.02 -28.73
C VAL A 81 -13.90 5.44 -28.29
N SER A 82 -12.94 5.59 -27.38
CA SER A 82 -12.54 6.92 -26.90
C SER A 82 -11.88 7.77 -27.98
N TYR A 83 -11.08 7.19 -28.87
CA TYR A 83 -10.46 7.91 -29.99
C TYR A 83 -11.48 8.24 -31.10
N ASP A 84 -12.46 7.36 -31.35
CA ASP A 84 -13.56 7.66 -32.27
C ASP A 84 -14.37 8.86 -31.76
N ILE A 85 -14.67 8.92 -30.46
CA ILE A 85 -15.32 10.09 -29.83
C ILE A 85 -14.43 11.34 -29.92
N LEU A 86 -13.14 11.21 -29.63
CA LEU A 86 -12.19 12.33 -29.67
C LEU A 86 -12.08 12.93 -31.09
N LYS A 87 -12.15 12.09 -32.13
CA LYS A 87 -12.02 12.49 -33.54
C LYS A 87 -13.23 13.30 -34.02
N ASP A 88 -14.43 12.97 -33.56
CA ASP A 88 -15.67 13.62 -34.00
C ASP A 88 -16.67 13.76 -32.84
N LYS A 89 -16.35 14.68 -31.93
CA LYS A 89 -17.19 14.94 -30.75
C LYS A 89 -18.60 15.37 -31.12
N GLU A 90 -18.75 16.20 -32.15
CA GLU A 90 -20.04 16.76 -32.57
C GLU A 90 -20.99 15.67 -33.07
N SER A 91 -20.52 14.73 -33.90
CA SER A 91 -21.37 13.61 -34.35
C SER A 91 -21.87 12.77 -33.18
N PHE A 92 -21.02 12.51 -32.18
CA PHE A 92 -21.43 11.78 -30.97
C PHE A 92 -22.41 12.58 -30.12
N ILE A 93 -22.21 13.89 -29.96
CA ILE A 93 -23.14 14.77 -29.24
C ILE A 93 -24.52 14.75 -29.92
N ILE A 94 -24.58 14.87 -31.26
CA ILE A 94 -25.84 14.81 -32.01
C ILE A 94 -26.54 13.47 -31.79
N LYS A 95 -25.82 12.35 -31.87
CA LYS A 95 -26.39 11.01 -31.62
C LYS A 95 -26.92 10.84 -30.20
N ILE A 96 -26.19 11.34 -29.19
CA ILE A 96 -26.63 11.29 -27.80
C ILE A 96 -27.88 12.13 -27.60
N LYS A 97 -27.93 13.34 -28.16
CA LYS A 97 -29.13 14.18 -28.13
C LYS A 97 -30.32 13.48 -28.76
N ASP A 98 -30.12 12.81 -29.89
CA ASP A 98 -31.18 12.05 -30.57
C ASP A 98 -31.71 10.89 -29.70
N ILE A 99 -30.80 10.12 -29.07
CA ILE A 99 -31.15 9.03 -28.15
C ILE A 99 -31.93 9.54 -26.93
N LEU A 100 -31.55 10.70 -26.39
CA LEU A 100 -32.16 11.28 -25.18
C LEU A 100 -33.41 12.12 -25.48
N LYS A 101 -33.59 12.59 -26.71
CA LYS A 101 -34.76 13.38 -27.12
C LYS A 101 -36.06 12.58 -27.04
N ASP A 102 -35.97 11.27 -27.32
CA ASP A 102 -37.11 10.35 -27.23
C ASP A 102 -37.29 9.77 -25.83
N SER A 103 -36.34 9.99 -24.90
CA SER A 103 -36.47 9.54 -23.52
C SER A 103 -37.28 10.54 -22.69
N ASN A 104 -38.60 10.40 -22.69
CA ASN A 104 -39.48 10.89 -21.61
C ASN A 104 -39.27 10.09 -20.30
N ASP A 105 -38.16 9.36 -20.19
CA ASP A 105 -38.02 8.25 -19.28
C ASP A 105 -37.43 8.71 -17.96
N PHE A 106 -38.11 8.29 -16.90
CA PHE A 106 -37.62 8.32 -15.54
C PHE A 106 -36.37 7.44 -15.46
N ILE A 107 -35.20 8.05 -15.32
CA ILE A 107 -33.94 7.30 -15.24
C ILE A 107 -33.71 6.93 -13.80
N ARG A 108 -33.59 5.63 -13.51
CA ARG A 108 -33.34 5.16 -12.15
C ARG A 108 -32.09 5.82 -11.56
N TYR A 109 -32.26 6.50 -10.43
CA TYR A 109 -31.21 7.11 -9.65
C TYR A 109 -30.98 6.30 -8.38
N ILE A 110 -29.73 5.90 -8.12
CA ILE A 110 -29.37 5.16 -6.90
C ILE A 110 -28.92 6.20 -5.87
N TYR A 111 -29.87 6.73 -5.10
CA TYR A 111 -29.59 7.71 -4.04
C TYR A 111 -28.68 7.14 -2.94
N ARG A 112 -28.99 5.92 -2.48
CA ARG A 112 -28.23 5.19 -1.47
C ARG A 112 -27.92 3.78 -1.95
N PRO A 113 -26.76 3.22 -1.62
CA PRO A 113 -26.46 1.82 -1.91
C PRO A 113 -27.55 0.87 -1.37
N THR A 114 -28.08 0.02 -2.24
CA THR A 114 -29.20 -0.90 -1.93
C THR A 114 -28.95 -1.80 -0.72
N HIS A 115 -27.69 -2.19 -0.47
CA HIS A 115 -27.34 -3.06 0.67
C HIS A 115 -27.56 -2.38 2.03
N ILE A 116 -27.55 -1.04 2.10
CA ILE A 116 -27.86 -0.31 3.33
C ILE A 116 -29.34 -0.52 3.67
N TYR A 117 -30.23 -0.34 2.69
CA TYR A 117 -31.66 -0.62 2.86
C TYR A 117 -31.94 -2.08 3.21
N ASP A 118 -31.32 -3.03 2.49
CA ASP A 118 -31.47 -4.46 2.78
C ASP A 118 -31.01 -4.82 4.20
N SER A 119 -29.92 -4.21 4.68
CA SER A 119 -29.44 -4.40 6.06
C SER A 119 -30.45 -3.86 7.09
N THR A 120 -31.01 -2.68 6.85
CA THR A 120 -32.07 -2.11 7.70
C THR A 120 -33.33 -2.98 7.69
N LEU A 121 -33.77 -3.45 6.53
CA LEU A 121 -34.92 -4.36 6.41
C LEU A 121 -34.70 -5.67 7.15
N LYS A 122 -33.48 -6.22 7.15
CA LYS A 122 -33.13 -7.39 7.97
C LYS A 122 -33.21 -7.07 9.46
N LEU A 123 -32.68 -5.92 9.88
CA LEU A 123 -32.75 -5.48 11.27
C LEU A 123 -34.20 -5.30 11.75
N LEU A 124 -35.08 -4.76 10.89
CA LEU A 124 -36.52 -4.64 11.16
C LEU A 124 -37.24 -6.01 11.30
N ARG A 125 -36.60 -7.12 10.92
CA ARG A 125 -37.14 -8.47 11.13
C ARG A 125 -36.81 -9.03 12.52
N GLU A 126 -35.84 -8.46 13.22
CA GLU A 126 -35.45 -8.89 14.56
C GLU A 126 -36.55 -8.58 15.59
N PRO A 127 -36.77 -9.46 16.60
CA PRO A 127 -37.89 -9.33 17.53
C PRO A 127 -37.99 -7.96 18.19
N TYR A 128 -36.86 -7.40 18.66
CA TYR A 128 -36.81 -6.11 19.34
C TYR A 128 -37.40 -4.97 18.50
N TYR A 129 -37.03 -4.90 17.22
CA TYR A 129 -37.46 -3.83 16.32
C TYR A 129 -38.92 -3.99 15.86
N ARG A 130 -39.50 -5.18 15.99
CA ARG A 130 -40.93 -5.45 15.71
C ARG A 130 -41.87 -5.12 16.87
N MET A 131 -41.36 -4.89 18.08
CA MET A 131 -42.20 -4.70 19.27
C MET A 131 -42.97 -3.38 19.25
N SER A 132 -42.44 -2.33 18.62
CA SER A 132 -43.07 -1.01 18.56
C SER A 132 -42.55 -0.22 17.36
N LEU A 133 -43.31 0.80 16.94
CA LEU A 133 -42.87 1.74 15.91
C LEU A 133 -41.62 2.52 16.35
N ASP A 134 -41.51 2.84 17.64
CA ASP A 134 -40.35 3.56 18.18
C ASP A 134 -39.09 2.70 18.08
N ASN A 135 -39.18 1.40 18.38
CA ASN A 135 -38.06 0.48 18.20
C ASN A 135 -37.69 0.36 16.71
N ALA A 136 -38.67 0.20 15.81
CA ALA A 136 -38.42 0.15 14.37
C ALA A 136 -37.70 1.41 13.87
N LYS A 137 -38.07 2.59 14.36
CA LYS A 137 -37.40 3.86 14.02
C LYS A 137 -35.93 3.86 14.43
N VAL A 138 -35.55 3.27 15.57
CA VAL A 138 -34.13 3.14 15.96
C VAL A 138 -33.30 2.39 14.91
N ALA A 139 -33.85 1.35 14.27
CA ALA A 139 -33.16 0.66 13.18
C ALA A 139 -32.99 1.54 11.94
N ILE A 140 -34.03 2.31 11.61
CA ILE A 140 -34.07 3.17 10.42
C ILE A 140 -33.21 4.42 10.62
N ASP A 141 -33.15 5.01 11.81
CA ASP A 141 -32.37 6.21 12.08
C ASP A 141 -30.87 6.03 11.80
N ASN A 142 -30.37 4.79 11.74
CA ASN A 142 -29.01 4.48 11.28
C ASN A 142 -28.73 4.89 9.82
N ILE A 143 -29.75 5.03 8.97
CA ILE A 143 -29.58 5.47 7.57
C ILE A 143 -29.69 6.99 7.42
N LYS A 144 -30.07 7.70 8.50
CA LYS A 144 -30.19 9.15 8.51
C LYS A 144 -28.81 9.75 8.28
N MET A 145 -28.70 10.65 7.29
CA MET A 145 -27.44 11.34 7.03
C MET A 145 -27.34 12.57 7.95
N ASP A 146 -26.16 12.79 8.54
CA ASP A 146 -25.84 13.95 9.39
C ASP A 146 -25.77 15.29 8.64
N ASP A 147 -26.01 15.29 7.32
CA ASP A 147 -25.90 16.49 6.51
C ASP A 147 -27.05 17.48 6.76
N SER A 148 -26.65 18.75 6.90
CA SER A 148 -27.52 19.94 6.93
C SER A 148 -28.39 20.13 5.68
N ASN A 149 -28.17 19.32 4.64
CA ASN A 149 -28.92 19.25 3.39
C ASN A 149 -29.81 18.00 3.26
N SER A 150 -29.99 17.20 4.32
CA SER A 150 -30.96 16.11 4.30
C SER A 150 -32.36 16.69 4.04
N ASN A 151 -32.82 16.57 2.80
CA ASN A 151 -34.15 17.01 2.45
C ASN A 151 -35.14 16.10 3.18
N ASN A 152 -35.86 16.66 4.15
CA ASN A 152 -36.74 15.91 5.05
C ASN A 152 -37.73 15.00 4.29
N GLU A 153 -38.12 15.38 3.08
CA GLU A 153 -39.01 14.57 2.23
C GLU A 153 -38.36 13.27 1.74
N ILE A 154 -37.06 13.27 1.43
CA ILE A 154 -36.34 12.05 1.02
C ILE A 154 -36.30 11.07 2.19
N TYR A 155 -35.89 11.55 3.36
CA TYR A 155 -35.78 10.70 4.55
C TYR A 155 -37.16 10.15 4.96
N ARG A 156 -38.20 11.00 4.91
CA ARG A 156 -39.57 10.58 5.17
C ARG A 156 -40.03 9.48 4.22
N TYR A 157 -39.73 9.60 2.93
CA TYR A 157 -40.01 8.56 1.95
C TYR A 157 -39.21 7.28 2.22
N GLU A 158 -37.91 7.38 2.51
CA GLU A 158 -37.08 6.23 2.90
C GLU A 158 -37.68 5.47 4.09
N VAL A 159 -38.10 6.19 5.13
CA VAL A 159 -38.76 5.61 6.33
C VAL A 159 -40.06 4.89 5.95
N GLN A 160 -40.90 5.51 5.12
CA GLN A 160 -42.18 4.94 4.71
C GLN A 160 -41.99 3.61 3.97
N GLU A 161 -41.12 3.57 2.97
CA GLU A 161 -40.87 2.35 2.18
C GLU A 161 -40.27 1.24 3.03
N LEU A 162 -39.31 1.57 3.91
CA LEU A 162 -38.69 0.57 4.79
C LEU A 162 -39.70 -0.03 5.78
N LEU A 163 -40.64 0.78 6.29
CA LEU A 163 -41.74 0.29 7.13
C LEU A 163 -42.73 -0.57 6.34
N ASN A 164 -42.94 -0.28 5.05
CA ASN A 164 -43.71 -1.13 4.14
C ASN A 164 -42.99 -2.42 3.76
N GLY A 165 -41.68 -2.52 4.04
CA GLY A 165 -40.84 -3.68 3.72
C GLY A 165 -40.17 -3.59 2.36
N ASP A 166 -40.23 -2.44 1.70
CA ASP A 166 -39.69 -2.20 0.37
C ASP A 166 -38.36 -1.44 0.40
N ILE A 167 -37.59 -1.58 -0.67
CA ILE A 167 -36.37 -0.80 -0.89
C ILE A 167 -36.76 0.49 -1.63
N PRO A 168 -36.48 1.67 -1.05
CA PRO A 168 -36.77 2.95 -1.70
C PRO A 168 -36.18 3.03 -3.11
N ILE A 169 -36.97 3.55 -4.05
CA ILE A 169 -36.54 3.76 -5.44
C ILE A 169 -36.67 5.23 -5.82
N PHE A 170 -35.69 5.71 -6.59
CA PHE A 170 -35.61 7.10 -7.01
C PHE A 170 -35.34 7.16 -8.51
N TYR A 171 -35.77 8.24 -9.13
CA TYR A 171 -35.57 8.52 -10.54
C TYR A 171 -35.08 9.95 -10.73
N SER A 172 -34.40 10.20 -11.84
CA SER A 172 -34.04 11.52 -12.33
C SER A 172 -34.91 11.84 -13.54
N ASN A 173 -35.42 13.07 -13.56
CA ASN A 173 -36.09 13.65 -14.72
C ASN A 173 -35.63 15.10 -14.86
N ASN A 174 -34.82 15.39 -15.89
CA ASN A 174 -34.14 16.68 -16.05
C ASN A 174 -33.37 17.09 -14.78
N TYR A 175 -33.74 18.22 -14.16
CA TYR A 175 -33.12 18.73 -12.94
C TYR A 175 -33.78 18.19 -11.66
N ASP A 176 -34.89 17.46 -11.78
CA ASP A 176 -35.70 17.04 -10.65
C ASP A 176 -35.38 15.59 -10.26
N MET A 177 -35.52 15.30 -8.98
CA MET A 177 -35.54 13.93 -8.47
C MET A 177 -36.99 13.51 -8.20
N ILE A 178 -37.34 12.30 -8.61
CA ILE A 178 -38.68 11.75 -8.46
C ILE A 178 -38.61 10.52 -7.56
N LEU A 179 -39.38 10.55 -6.47
CA LEU A 179 -39.48 9.44 -5.52
C LEU A 179 -40.37 8.33 -6.12
N GLY A 180 -40.26 7.10 -5.62
CA GLY A 180 -41.04 5.97 -6.11
C GLY A 180 -42.56 6.12 -5.95
N ASP A 181 -43.01 6.99 -5.05
CA ASP A 181 -44.42 7.35 -4.86
C ASP A 181 -44.92 8.47 -5.81
N GLY A 182 -44.05 8.99 -6.67
CA GLY A 182 -44.34 10.07 -7.61
C GLY A 182 -44.09 11.48 -7.08
N THR A 183 -43.67 11.63 -5.82
CA THR A 183 -43.29 12.94 -5.25
C THR A 183 -42.10 13.52 -6.02
N VAL A 184 -42.18 14.81 -6.37
CA VAL A 184 -41.13 15.51 -7.12
C VAL A 184 -40.35 16.42 -6.18
N ILE A 185 -39.02 16.28 -6.18
CA ILE A 185 -38.08 17.18 -5.52
C ILE A 185 -37.44 18.06 -6.60
N PRO A 186 -37.87 19.32 -6.70
CA PRO A 186 -37.47 20.19 -7.80
C PRO A 186 -36.02 20.65 -7.68
N ASN A 187 -35.33 20.78 -8.82
CA ASN A 187 -33.95 21.30 -8.92
C ASN A 187 -32.95 20.58 -7.98
N TYR A 188 -33.11 19.27 -7.82
CA TYR A 188 -32.21 18.45 -7.02
C TYR A 188 -30.84 18.29 -7.68
N PHE A 189 -30.80 18.17 -9.01
CA PHE A 189 -29.58 18.01 -9.78
C PHE A 189 -29.10 19.34 -10.37
N ILE A 190 -27.78 19.55 -10.39
CA ILE A 190 -27.14 20.75 -10.96
C ILE A 190 -27.22 20.74 -12.50
N ASP A 191 -27.10 19.55 -13.11
CA ASP A 191 -27.14 19.35 -14.54
C ASP A 191 -28.12 18.21 -14.87
N THR A 192 -28.76 18.28 -16.03
CA THR A 192 -29.44 17.13 -16.62
C THR A 192 -28.45 16.04 -17.03
N LEU A 193 -28.94 14.81 -17.24
CA LEU A 193 -28.09 13.74 -17.76
C LEU A 193 -27.49 14.10 -19.13
N GLU A 194 -28.27 14.72 -20.02
CA GLU A 194 -27.80 15.17 -21.33
C GLU A 194 -26.62 16.14 -21.18
N GLU A 195 -26.78 17.20 -20.39
CA GLU A 195 -25.74 18.19 -20.15
C GLU A 195 -24.48 17.56 -19.55
N SER A 196 -24.65 16.65 -18.60
CA SER A 196 -23.54 15.94 -17.98
C SER A 196 -22.76 15.07 -18.98
N ILE A 197 -23.45 14.30 -19.83
CA ILE A 197 -22.82 13.48 -20.88
C ILE A 197 -22.11 14.37 -21.91
N ILE A 198 -22.77 15.43 -22.41
CA ILE A 198 -22.18 16.35 -23.39
C ILE A 198 -20.92 17.00 -22.83
N ARG A 199 -20.98 17.51 -21.59
CA ARG A 199 -19.84 18.11 -20.91
C ARG A 199 -18.69 17.11 -20.75
N ASN A 200 -18.98 15.85 -20.46
CA ASN A 200 -17.97 14.80 -20.36
C ASN A 200 -17.33 14.50 -21.72
N ILE A 201 -18.12 14.38 -22.80
CA ILE A 201 -17.62 14.21 -24.18
C ILE A 201 -16.70 15.38 -24.57
N GLN A 202 -17.12 16.61 -24.28
CA GLN A 202 -16.34 17.81 -24.56
C GLN A 202 -14.98 17.81 -23.84
N LYS A 203 -14.93 17.32 -22.59
CA LYS A 203 -13.71 17.21 -21.78
C LYS A 203 -12.75 16.09 -22.21
N ILE A 204 -13.15 15.17 -23.10
CA ILE A 204 -12.28 14.09 -23.56
C ILE A 204 -11.06 14.68 -24.29
N THR A 205 -9.88 14.32 -23.81
CA THR A 205 -8.56 14.61 -24.39
C THR A 205 -7.72 13.35 -24.44
N LYS A 206 -6.65 13.35 -25.26
CA LYS A 206 -5.67 12.25 -25.27
C LYS A 206 -5.11 11.95 -23.88
N SER A 207 -4.88 12.98 -23.07
CA SER A 207 -4.41 12.83 -21.67
C SER A 207 -5.46 12.12 -20.80
N SER A 208 -6.72 12.55 -20.85
CA SER A 208 -7.80 11.89 -20.09
C SER A 208 -7.99 10.42 -20.48
N ILE A 209 -7.86 10.08 -21.78
CA ILE A 209 -7.95 8.71 -22.27
C ILE A 209 -6.81 7.87 -21.68
N ASN A 210 -5.58 8.38 -21.72
CA ASN A 210 -4.42 7.71 -21.13
C ASN A 210 -4.55 7.54 -19.61
N LYS A 211 -5.14 8.51 -18.91
CA LYS A 211 -5.47 8.40 -17.48
C LYS A 211 -6.42 7.24 -17.21
N GLU A 212 -7.51 7.12 -17.98
CA GLU A 212 -8.46 6.02 -17.82
C GLU A 212 -7.88 4.66 -18.17
N ILE A 213 -7.01 4.58 -19.18
CA ILE A 213 -6.26 3.34 -19.46
C ILE A 213 -5.44 2.93 -18.24
N ARG A 214 -4.71 3.87 -17.60
CA ARG A 214 -3.97 3.57 -16.37
C ARG A 214 -4.89 3.14 -15.23
N ASN A 215 -6.09 3.70 -15.12
CA ASN A 215 -7.07 3.28 -14.10
C ASN A 215 -7.55 1.84 -14.36
N ILE A 216 -7.80 1.46 -15.61
CA ILE A 216 -8.09 0.07 -16.00
C ILE A 216 -6.94 -0.84 -15.57
N GLU A 217 -5.69 -0.46 -15.85
CA GLU A 217 -4.52 -1.26 -15.46
C GLU A 217 -4.39 -1.44 -13.95
N LYS A 218 -4.60 -0.36 -13.18
CA LYS A 218 -4.61 -0.38 -11.70
C LYS A 218 -5.70 -1.30 -11.16
N SER A 219 -6.90 -1.27 -11.74
CA SER A 219 -8.00 -2.16 -11.33
C SER A 219 -7.62 -3.64 -11.46
N LEU A 220 -6.91 -3.99 -12.53
CA LEU A 220 -6.46 -5.37 -12.77
C LEU A 220 -5.33 -5.78 -11.82
N VAL A 221 -4.41 -4.86 -11.48
CA VAL A 221 -3.36 -5.08 -10.48
C VAL A 221 -3.97 -5.31 -9.10
N LEU A 222 -4.91 -4.47 -8.71
CA LEU A 222 -5.64 -4.56 -7.44
C LEU A 222 -6.38 -5.90 -7.33
N ASN A 223 -7.08 -6.29 -8.41
CA ASN A 223 -7.79 -7.57 -8.44
C ASN A 223 -6.85 -8.76 -8.30
N ASP A 224 -5.69 -8.75 -8.98
CA ASP A 224 -4.72 -9.84 -8.92
C ASP A 224 -4.16 -10.06 -7.51
N TYR A 225 -3.99 -8.99 -6.73
CA TYR A 225 -3.55 -9.09 -5.35
C TYR A 225 -4.68 -9.57 -4.41
N ASN A 226 -5.90 -9.07 -4.60
CA ASN A 226 -7.03 -9.37 -3.70
C ASN A 226 -7.69 -10.71 -3.98
N THR A 227 -7.36 -11.39 -5.08
CA THR A 227 -7.99 -12.65 -5.47
C THR A 227 -7.20 -13.86 -4.97
N GLU A 228 -7.91 -14.94 -4.67
CA GLU A 228 -7.32 -16.25 -4.38
C GLU A 228 -6.72 -16.93 -5.63
N PHE A 229 -6.96 -16.38 -6.82
CA PHE A 229 -6.51 -16.92 -8.11
C PHE A 229 -5.53 -15.96 -8.81
N PRO A 230 -4.35 -15.70 -8.23
CA PRO A 230 -3.39 -14.78 -8.82
C PRO A 230 -2.86 -15.34 -10.15
N TYR A 231 -2.55 -14.44 -11.06
CA TYR A 231 -1.97 -14.79 -12.34
C TYR A 231 -0.51 -14.44 -12.42
N TYR A 232 0.23 -15.32 -13.10
CA TYR A 232 1.65 -15.16 -13.26
C TYR A 232 1.99 -14.90 -14.72
N TYR A 233 2.87 -13.93 -14.94
CA TYR A 233 3.40 -13.60 -16.25
C TYR A 233 4.92 -13.78 -16.29
N ASN A 234 5.45 -14.02 -17.49
CA ASN A 234 6.90 -14.06 -17.69
C ASN A 234 7.43 -12.63 -17.74
N GLN A 235 8.42 -12.33 -16.90
CA GLN A 235 9.11 -11.04 -16.93
C GLN A 235 10.28 -11.10 -17.92
N ASN A 236 10.40 -10.08 -18.76
CA ASN A 236 11.58 -9.92 -19.61
C ASN A 236 12.72 -9.27 -18.82
N GLU A 237 13.97 -9.60 -19.17
CA GLU A 237 15.14 -8.85 -18.70
C GLU A 237 15.01 -7.38 -19.15
N ILE A 238 15.34 -6.47 -18.25
CA ILE A 238 15.33 -5.04 -18.48
C ILE A 238 16.77 -4.54 -18.44
N THR A 239 17.12 -3.71 -19.44
CA THR A 239 18.41 -3.03 -19.48
C THR A 239 18.44 -1.87 -18.49
N ILE A 240 19.63 -1.37 -18.15
CA ILE A 240 19.76 -0.20 -17.29
C ILE A 240 19.04 1.04 -17.88
N ASN A 241 19.13 1.25 -19.19
CA ASN A 241 18.46 2.38 -19.85
C ASN A 241 16.94 2.26 -19.75
N GLN A 242 16.40 1.05 -19.93
CA GLN A 242 14.98 0.80 -19.73
C GLN A 242 14.56 1.02 -18.26
N ALA A 243 15.37 0.58 -17.30
CA ALA A 243 15.11 0.83 -15.88
C ALA A 243 15.08 2.34 -15.57
N PHE A 244 16.03 3.10 -16.12
CA PHE A 244 16.09 4.55 -16.00
C PHE A 244 14.85 5.21 -16.61
N ASP A 245 14.53 4.88 -17.87
CA ASP A 245 13.36 5.42 -18.56
C ASP A 245 12.08 5.11 -17.78
N HIS A 246 11.93 3.89 -17.27
CA HIS A 246 10.77 3.55 -16.45
C HIS A 246 10.73 4.39 -15.17
N LEU A 247 11.82 4.51 -14.43
CA LEU A 247 11.84 5.27 -13.18
C LEU A 247 11.48 6.75 -13.39
N VAL A 248 12.04 7.37 -14.43
CA VAL A 248 11.81 8.78 -14.80
C VAL A 248 10.39 9.00 -15.30
N ASN A 249 9.85 8.13 -16.16
CA ASN A 249 8.50 8.29 -16.68
C ASN A 249 7.42 8.20 -15.58
N HIS A 250 7.64 7.40 -14.53
CA HIS A 250 6.68 7.30 -13.42
C HIS A 250 6.70 8.53 -12.51
N LYS A 251 7.81 9.29 -12.45
CA LYS A 251 7.92 10.52 -11.66
C LYS A 251 6.86 11.54 -12.06
N ASP A 252 6.78 11.84 -13.36
CA ASP A 252 5.89 12.88 -13.86
C ASP A 252 4.42 12.50 -13.67
N ASP A 253 4.11 11.20 -13.76
CA ASP A 253 2.77 10.68 -13.48
C ASP A 253 2.40 10.85 -11.99
N VAL A 254 3.37 10.73 -11.08
CA VAL A 254 3.16 10.72 -9.62
C VAL A 254 3.02 12.12 -9.02
N ILE A 255 3.77 13.10 -9.55
CA ILE A 255 3.76 14.48 -9.05
C ILE A 255 2.45 15.21 -9.40
N GLN A 256 1.70 14.71 -10.39
CA GLN A 256 0.40 15.27 -10.79
C GLN A 256 -0.67 15.20 -9.68
N SER A 257 -1.46 16.27 -9.55
CA SER A 257 -2.38 16.50 -8.43
C SER A 257 -3.55 15.52 -8.33
N ASP A 258 -3.84 14.77 -9.39
CA ASP A 258 -4.94 13.82 -9.53
C ASP A 258 -4.46 12.37 -9.69
N HIS A 259 -3.19 12.09 -9.41
CA HIS A 259 -2.66 10.74 -9.42
C HIS A 259 -3.22 9.90 -8.27
N VAL A 260 -3.66 8.71 -8.63
CA VAL A 260 -4.00 7.61 -7.69
C VAL A 260 -3.15 6.40 -8.03
N HIS A 261 -2.83 5.59 -7.04
CA HIS A 261 -2.04 4.38 -7.20
C HIS A 261 -2.69 3.22 -6.43
N VAL A 262 -2.15 2.01 -6.61
CA VAL A 262 -2.58 0.84 -5.84
C VAL A 262 -1.70 0.75 -4.60
N SER A 263 -2.29 0.95 -3.44
CA SER A 263 -1.65 0.79 -2.14
C SER A 263 -1.85 -0.63 -1.62
N PHE A 264 -0.87 -1.13 -0.85
CA PHE A 264 -0.88 -2.48 -0.26
C PHE A 264 -0.60 -2.42 1.25
N GLN A 265 -0.97 -1.31 1.88
CA GLN A 265 -0.70 -1.09 3.31
C GLN A 265 -1.50 -2.02 4.21
N THR A 266 -2.67 -2.43 3.75
CA THR A 266 -3.55 -3.31 4.51
C THR A 266 -3.44 -4.73 3.96
N GLY A 267 -4.16 -5.68 4.57
CA GLY A 267 -4.22 -7.06 4.07
C GLY A 267 -4.80 -7.17 2.64
N ILE A 268 -5.30 -6.06 2.07
CA ILE A 268 -5.82 -5.97 0.72
C ILE A 268 -5.16 -4.80 -0.04
N ALA A 269 -5.13 -4.93 -1.36
CA ALA A 269 -4.82 -3.84 -2.27
C ALA A 269 -6.02 -2.89 -2.40
N SER A 270 -5.75 -1.58 -2.34
CA SER A 270 -6.76 -0.54 -2.47
C SER A 270 -6.26 0.63 -3.31
N ILE A 271 -7.17 1.42 -3.87
CA ILE A 271 -6.82 2.67 -4.55
C ILE A 271 -6.58 3.73 -3.49
N SER A 272 -5.41 4.37 -3.57
CA SER A 272 -5.02 5.47 -2.69
C SER A 272 -4.49 6.66 -3.50
N TYR A 273 -4.61 7.86 -2.93
CA TYR A 273 -4.01 9.07 -3.50
C TYR A 273 -2.49 8.96 -3.50
N SER A 274 -1.83 9.78 -4.33
CA SER A 274 -0.39 9.99 -4.22
C SER A 274 -0.03 10.40 -2.78
N ASN A 275 1.08 9.85 -2.27
CA ASN A 275 1.54 10.03 -0.89
C ASN A 275 3.04 10.25 -0.83
N ASN A 276 3.59 10.49 0.37
CA ASN A 276 5.04 10.60 0.56
C ASN A 276 5.60 9.44 1.42
N TYR A 277 5.11 8.23 1.19
CA TYR A 277 5.51 7.06 1.95
C TYR A 277 6.70 6.36 1.29
N LEU A 278 7.76 6.08 2.05
CA LEU A 278 9.01 5.51 1.54
C LEU A 278 8.78 4.19 0.82
N TYR A 279 7.87 3.37 1.35
CA TYR A 279 7.54 2.06 0.80
C TYR A 279 6.65 2.11 -0.45
N GLU A 280 6.07 3.27 -0.75
CA GLU A 280 5.21 3.49 -1.91
C GLU A 280 5.79 4.58 -2.80
N ILE A 281 5.19 5.77 -2.79
CA ILE A 281 5.49 6.85 -3.74
C ILE A 281 6.74 7.65 -3.33
N GLY A 282 6.97 7.84 -2.03
CA GLY A 282 8.12 8.57 -1.51
C GLY A 282 9.46 7.98 -1.95
N GLY A 283 9.56 6.64 -2.04
CA GLY A 283 10.75 5.98 -2.57
C GLY A 283 10.98 6.23 -4.07
N ILE A 284 9.92 6.40 -4.86
CA ILE A 284 10.00 6.77 -6.28
C ILE A 284 10.56 8.20 -6.42
N ILE A 285 10.06 9.13 -5.60
CA ILE A 285 10.53 10.52 -5.60
C ILE A 285 12.00 10.56 -5.23
N LEU A 286 12.37 9.89 -4.13
CA LEU A 286 13.74 9.88 -3.64
C LEU A 286 14.73 9.26 -4.64
N SER A 287 14.38 8.12 -5.24
CA SER A 287 15.20 7.49 -6.29
C SER A 287 15.37 8.41 -7.51
N ASN A 288 14.32 9.08 -7.96
CA ASN A 288 14.42 10.01 -9.08
C ASN A 288 15.31 11.22 -8.78
N ILE A 289 15.32 11.73 -7.55
CA ILE A 289 16.17 12.87 -7.17
C ILE A 289 17.64 12.50 -7.27
N ILE A 290 18.00 11.33 -6.74
CA ILE A 290 19.38 10.82 -6.75
C ILE A 290 19.86 10.51 -8.18
N ILE A 291 18.96 10.06 -9.04
CA ILE A 291 19.30 9.55 -10.37
C ILE A 291 19.23 10.62 -11.46
N SER A 292 18.25 11.53 -11.38
CA SER A 292 17.87 12.42 -12.49
C SER A 292 17.92 13.92 -12.18
N ASN A 293 18.33 14.31 -10.96
CA ASN A 293 18.42 15.71 -10.52
C ASN A 293 17.12 16.51 -10.82
N ILE A 294 16.03 16.13 -10.17
CA ILE A 294 14.72 16.79 -10.31
C ILE A 294 14.79 18.25 -9.85
N ASN A 295 14.00 19.12 -10.51
CA ASN A 295 13.74 20.47 -10.06
C ASN A 295 13.09 20.49 -8.67
N ASN A 296 13.77 21.07 -7.69
CA ASN A 296 13.34 21.17 -6.30
C ASN A 296 11.99 21.86 -6.12
N ASP A 297 11.64 22.82 -6.98
CA ASP A 297 10.38 23.57 -6.84
C ASP A 297 9.15 22.69 -7.11
N GLU A 298 9.24 21.76 -8.07
CA GLU A 298 8.16 20.81 -8.36
C GLU A 298 7.86 19.90 -7.16
N ILE A 299 8.92 19.46 -6.47
CA ILE A 299 8.81 18.60 -5.29
C ILE A 299 8.20 19.37 -4.12
N ILE A 300 8.60 20.62 -3.91
CA ILE A 300 8.03 21.47 -2.85
C ILE A 300 6.54 21.71 -3.10
N GLU A 301 6.15 22.00 -4.34
CA GLU A 301 4.74 22.17 -4.68
C GLU A 301 3.94 20.87 -4.47
N TYR A 302 4.53 19.72 -4.83
CA TYR A 302 3.96 18.42 -4.54
C TYR A 302 3.74 18.18 -3.05
N LEU A 303 4.75 18.43 -2.21
CA LEU A 303 4.66 18.25 -0.76
C LEU A 303 3.59 19.17 -0.14
N LYS A 304 3.48 20.42 -0.60
CA LYS A 304 2.41 21.34 -0.15
C LYS A 304 1.02 20.76 -0.44
N ARG A 305 0.79 20.24 -1.66
CA ARG A 305 -0.48 19.58 -2.02
C ARG A 305 -0.77 18.34 -1.17
N LEU A 306 0.25 17.54 -0.87
CA LEU A 306 0.09 16.38 0.01
C LEU A 306 -0.26 16.79 1.45
N LYS A 307 0.30 17.90 1.94
CA LYS A 307 0.00 18.46 3.26
C LYS A 307 -1.48 18.83 3.37
N GLU A 308 -2.04 19.50 2.37
CA GLU A 308 -3.47 19.83 2.30
C GLU A 308 -4.37 18.58 2.34
N LYS A 309 -3.94 17.50 1.66
CA LYS A 309 -4.65 16.22 1.61
C LYS A 309 -4.36 15.30 2.79
N LYS A 310 -3.51 15.69 3.74
CA LYS A 310 -3.04 14.86 4.88
C LYS A 310 -2.36 13.54 4.44
N MET A 311 -1.62 13.57 3.33
CA MET A 311 -0.98 12.39 2.70
C MET A 311 0.57 12.39 2.81
N LEU A 312 1.16 13.23 3.67
CA LEU A 312 2.61 13.28 3.87
C LEU A 312 3.15 12.05 4.61
N TYR A 313 2.41 11.58 5.61
CA TYR A 313 2.72 10.40 6.43
C TYR A 313 1.40 9.80 6.94
N SER A 314 1.38 8.51 7.22
CA SER A 314 0.30 7.90 8.02
C SER A 314 0.41 8.35 9.48
N ASN A 315 -0.69 8.29 10.24
CA ASN A 315 -0.74 8.78 11.63
C ASN A 315 -0.09 7.80 12.64
N ASP A 316 1.06 7.26 12.31
CA ASP A 316 1.85 6.33 13.10
C ASP A 316 3.35 6.69 13.01
N ILE A 317 4.21 5.88 13.63
CA ILE A 317 5.66 6.11 13.68
C ILE A 317 6.45 5.26 12.65
N SER A 318 5.76 4.58 11.73
CA SER A 318 6.39 3.64 10.80
C SER A 318 7.50 4.31 9.96
N ILE A 319 8.58 3.56 9.71
CA ILE A 319 9.63 3.97 8.77
C ILE A 319 9.22 3.76 7.30
N THR A 320 8.13 3.04 7.06
CA THR A 320 7.65 2.71 5.71
C THR A 320 6.62 3.72 5.20
N THR A 321 5.73 4.20 6.09
CA THR A 321 4.60 5.08 5.74
C THR A 321 4.40 6.24 6.71
N GLY A 322 4.83 6.08 7.97
CA GLY A 322 4.55 7.01 9.07
C GLY A 322 5.49 8.22 9.14
N ILE A 323 5.51 8.85 10.31
CA ILE A 323 6.30 10.07 10.54
C ILE A 323 7.79 9.81 10.34
N SER A 324 8.30 8.63 10.72
CA SER A 324 9.71 8.28 10.52
C SER A 324 10.06 8.10 9.03
N SER A 325 9.14 7.56 8.22
CA SER A 325 9.27 7.56 6.75
C SER A 325 9.45 8.99 6.22
N TYR A 326 8.55 9.90 6.63
CA TYR A 326 8.59 11.29 6.20
C TYR A 326 9.88 11.99 6.60
N LEU A 327 10.33 11.81 7.85
CA LEU A 327 11.60 12.34 8.34
C LEU A 327 12.79 11.85 7.52
N TYR A 328 12.84 10.56 7.16
CA TYR A 328 13.91 10.03 6.32
C TYR A 328 13.94 10.72 4.95
N ILE A 329 12.77 10.81 4.30
CA ILE A 329 12.67 11.43 2.98
C ILE A 329 13.06 12.91 3.08
N MET A 330 12.53 13.67 4.06
CA MET A 330 12.88 15.08 4.23
C MET A 330 14.36 15.28 4.53
N LEU A 331 14.98 14.42 5.34
CA LEU A 331 16.42 14.46 5.59
C LEU A 331 17.21 14.25 4.30
N LYS A 332 16.78 13.31 3.44
CA LYS A 332 17.42 13.08 2.15
C LYS A 332 17.22 14.23 1.18
N LEU A 333 16.01 14.80 1.11
CA LEU A 333 15.76 16.01 0.34
C LEU A 333 16.63 17.17 0.85
N TYR A 334 16.75 17.31 2.17
CA TYR A 334 17.66 18.28 2.76
C TYR A 334 19.11 18.01 2.35
N GLU A 335 19.58 16.76 2.23
CA GLU A 335 20.94 16.45 1.78
C GLU A 335 21.18 16.81 0.31
N TYR A 336 20.25 16.45 -0.58
CA TYR A 336 20.42 16.55 -2.04
C TYR A 336 19.90 17.86 -2.66
N SER A 337 19.08 18.63 -1.95
CA SER A 337 18.46 19.84 -2.46
C SER A 337 19.19 21.13 -2.07
N ASP A 338 19.07 22.17 -2.88
CA ASP A 338 19.53 23.53 -2.53
C ASP A 338 18.58 24.25 -1.56
N ASN A 339 17.29 23.87 -1.51
CA ASN A 339 16.29 24.53 -0.66
C ASN A 339 16.33 24.00 0.78
N LYS A 340 17.48 24.13 1.43
CA LYS A 340 17.74 23.61 2.79
C LYS A 340 16.73 24.13 3.83
N ALA A 341 16.31 25.39 3.72
CA ALA A 341 15.42 26.02 4.70
C ALA A 341 14.03 25.36 4.75
N PHE A 342 13.43 25.07 3.59
CA PHE A 342 12.12 24.41 3.52
C PHE A 342 12.17 23.01 4.15
N TYR A 343 13.15 22.18 3.77
CA TYR A 343 13.25 20.82 4.30
C TYR A 343 13.65 20.80 5.77
N LYS A 344 14.47 21.75 6.24
CA LYS A 344 14.75 21.89 7.68
C LYS A 344 13.47 22.11 8.47
N TYR A 345 12.63 23.05 8.03
CA TYR A 345 11.36 23.34 8.68
C TYR A 345 10.44 22.08 8.72
N GLU A 346 10.33 21.35 7.61
CA GLU A 346 9.53 20.13 7.58
C GLU A 346 10.11 19.00 8.46
N ILE A 347 11.44 18.90 8.59
CA ILE A 347 12.10 17.98 9.54
C ILE A 347 11.76 18.37 10.98
N GLU A 348 11.85 19.66 11.32
CA GLU A 348 11.60 20.16 12.68
C GLU A 348 10.16 19.90 13.13
N GLU A 349 9.18 20.16 12.27
CA GLU A 349 7.77 19.88 12.53
C GLU A 349 7.52 18.38 12.75
N ALA A 350 8.02 17.55 11.83
CA ALA A 350 7.84 16.10 11.90
C ALA A 350 8.55 15.48 13.10
N LEU A 351 9.70 16.04 13.51
CA LEU A 351 10.47 15.57 14.66
C LEU A 351 9.73 15.85 15.98
N LEU A 352 9.10 17.03 16.10
CA LEU A 352 8.25 17.37 17.25
C LEU A 352 7.03 16.43 17.34
N LEU A 353 6.42 16.11 16.20
CA LEU A 353 5.31 15.15 16.15
C LEU A 353 5.74 13.74 16.56
N LEU A 354 6.90 13.27 16.08
CA LEU A 354 7.44 11.97 16.47
C LEU A 354 7.74 11.92 17.97
N LYS A 355 8.38 12.97 18.52
CA LYS A 355 8.64 13.10 19.96
C LYS A 355 7.35 12.96 20.76
N ASN A 356 6.32 13.71 20.40
CA ASN A 356 5.02 13.66 21.09
C ASN A 356 4.41 12.25 21.05
N LYS A 357 4.42 11.58 19.89
CA LYS A 357 3.93 10.19 19.79
C LYS A 357 4.72 9.21 20.64
N ILE A 358 6.04 9.33 20.73
CA ILE A 358 6.87 8.43 21.54
C ILE A 358 6.69 8.68 23.04
N GLU A 359 6.58 9.94 23.46
CA GLU A 359 6.47 10.29 24.89
C GLU A 359 5.06 10.06 25.45
N ASN A 360 4.03 10.31 24.64
CA ASN A 360 2.63 10.27 25.09
C ASN A 360 1.85 9.08 24.52
N GLY A 361 2.40 8.37 23.54
CA GLY A 361 1.74 7.22 22.92
C GLY A 361 2.05 5.92 23.64
N ASN A 362 1.04 5.04 23.70
CA ASN A 362 1.24 3.66 24.10
C ASN A 362 1.60 2.83 22.85
N ILE A 363 2.88 2.77 22.51
CA ILE A 363 3.39 2.07 21.32
C ILE A 363 3.86 0.68 21.74
N ASN A 364 3.25 -0.35 21.15
CA ASN A 364 3.59 -1.76 21.42
C ASN A 364 4.45 -2.37 20.30
N GLU A 365 4.43 -1.75 19.12
CA GLU A 365 5.20 -2.19 17.96
C GLU A 365 6.68 -1.84 18.19
N LEU A 366 7.51 -2.86 18.37
CA LEU A 366 8.95 -2.69 18.63
C LEU A 366 9.80 -2.77 17.37
N ASP A 367 9.25 -3.30 16.29
CA ASP A 367 10.02 -3.67 15.12
C ASP A 367 10.48 -2.49 14.25
N PHE A 368 11.25 -2.80 13.21
CA PHE A 368 11.87 -1.77 12.38
C PHE A 368 10.89 -1.10 11.41
N PHE A 369 9.97 -1.86 10.80
CA PHE A 369 9.05 -1.32 9.78
C PHE A 369 7.90 -0.55 10.40
N SER A 370 7.25 -1.10 11.43
CA SER A 370 6.08 -0.52 12.07
C SER A 370 6.41 0.31 13.31
N GLY A 371 7.51 -0.01 14.00
CA GLY A 371 7.65 0.27 15.42
C GLY A 371 8.79 1.19 15.84
N LEU A 372 9.05 1.16 17.15
CA LEU A 372 10.04 2.00 17.83
C LEU A 372 11.46 1.84 17.26
N SER A 373 11.84 0.66 16.75
CA SER A 373 13.19 0.46 16.19
C SER A 373 13.45 1.28 14.93
N GLY A 374 12.45 1.42 14.05
CA GLY A 374 12.57 2.27 12.87
C GLY A 374 12.70 3.74 13.25
N ALA A 375 11.86 4.19 14.19
CA ALA A 375 11.91 5.54 14.74
C ALA A 375 13.26 5.83 15.41
N LEU A 376 13.77 4.92 16.24
CA LEU A 376 15.06 5.03 16.91
C LEU A 376 16.21 5.17 15.90
N ALA A 377 16.18 4.40 14.80
CA ALA A 377 17.22 4.48 13.79
C ALA A 377 17.23 5.86 13.09
N ILE A 378 16.06 6.45 12.84
CA ILE A 378 15.96 7.81 12.29
C ILE A 378 16.38 8.87 13.27
N LEU A 379 15.98 8.80 14.54
CA LEU A 379 16.41 9.73 15.58
C LEU A 379 17.95 9.75 15.69
N ASN A 380 18.58 8.57 15.68
CA ASN A 380 20.04 8.46 15.64
C ASN A 380 20.64 9.08 14.38
N LYS A 381 20.05 8.87 13.21
CA LYS A 381 20.54 9.45 11.95
C LYS A 381 20.44 10.99 11.97
N ILE A 382 19.33 11.54 12.44
CA ILE A 382 19.12 12.99 12.60
C ILE A 382 20.16 13.55 13.58
N TYR A 383 20.33 12.91 14.74
CA TYR A 383 21.32 13.33 15.74
C TYR A 383 22.74 13.36 15.15
N SER A 384 23.16 12.28 14.48
CA SER A 384 24.49 12.24 13.86
C SER A 384 24.63 13.30 12.77
N PHE A 385 23.62 13.49 11.93
CA PHE A 385 23.67 14.45 10.83
C PHE A 385 23.78 15.89 11.32
N PHE A 386 22.86 16.34 12.18
CA PHE A 386 22.80 17.73 12.61
C PHE A 386 23.87 18.06 13.66
N TYR A 387 24.14 17.18 14.62
CA TYR A 387 25.03 17.51 15.76
C TYR A 387 26.44 16.93 15.68
N ASN A 388 26.62 15.76 15.05
CA ASN A 388 27.97 15.19 14.95
C ASN A 388 28.70 15.63 13.68
N TYR A 389 27.99 15.84 12.57
CA TYR A 389 28.61 16.13 11.28
C TYR A 389 28.48 17.58 10.82
N LYS A 390 27.37 18.24 11.12
CA LYS A 390 27.08 19.59 10.60
C LYS A 390 27.15 20.71 11.63
N ASP A 391 26.97 20.39 12.91
CA ASP A 391 26.82 21.34 14.01
C ASP A 391 25.76 22.42 13.71
N ILE A 392 24.61 21.97 13.20
CA ILE A 392 23.45 22.80 12.87
C ILE A 392 22.37 22.55 13.91
N GLU A 393 21.97 23.61 14.62
CA GLU A 393 20.87 23.54 15.57
C GLU A 393 19.51 23.39 14.86
N ILE A 394 18.66 22.53 15.40
CA ILE A 394 17.27 22.30 14.98
C ILE A 394 16.33 22.52 16.17
N SER A 395 15.02 22.45 15.94
CA SER A 395 13.97 22.72 16.95
C SER A 395 14.12 21.98 18.28
N LEU A 396 14.62 20.74 18.28
CA LEU A 396 14.99 20.03 19.51
C LEU A 396 16.45 20.29 19.82
N SER A 397 16.80 20.66 21.05
CA SER A 397 18.21 20.82 21.43
C SER A 397 18.97 19.49 21.32
N LYS A 398 20.31 19.58 21.29
CA LYS A 398 21.18 18.39 21.30
C LYS A 398 20.86 17.47 22.48
N GLU A 399 20.63 18.04 23.66
CA GLU A 399 20.31 17.30 24.88
C GLU A 399 18.92 16.66 24.82
N ASP A 400 17.91 17.39 24.32
CA ASP A 400 16.55 16.86 24.19
C ASP A 400 16.50 15.68 23.22
N LEU A 401 17.19 15.77 22.09
CA LEU A 401 17.26 14.68 21.12
C LEU A 401 18.03 13.48 21.69
N GLN A 402 19.09 13.70 22.47
CA GLN A 402 19.78 12.63 23.19
C GLN A 402 18.85 11.93 24.19
N ASN A 403 18.08 12.69 24.96
CA ASN A 403 17.14 12.14 25.94
C ASN A 403 16.02 11.36 25.26
N LEU A 404 15.49 11.86 24.15
CA LEU A 404 14.49 11.15 23.34
C LEU A 404 15.04 9.82 22.81
N ILE A 405 16.27 9.79 22.27
CA ILE A 405 16.94 8.55 21.83
C ILE A 405 17.10 7.57 23.00
N LYS A 406 17.54 8.06 24.17
CA LYS A 406 17.73 7.24 25.37
C LYS A 406 16.43 6.62 25.86
N ASN A 407 15.37 7.42 25.95
CA ASN A 407 14.04 6.96 26.33
C ASN A 407 13.53 5.92 25.34
N THR A 408 13.63 6.19 24.04
CA THR A 408 13.15 5.29 22.98
C THR A 408 13.83 3.91 23.04
N TYR A 409 15.16 3.85 23.18
CA TYR A 409 15.83 2.55 23.27
C TYR A 409 15.54 1.85 24.61
N SER A 410 15.35 2.58 25.72
CA SER A 410 14.93 1.97 26.99
C SER A 410 13.57 1.29 26.84
N GLN A 411 12.59 1.98 26.25
CA GLN A 411 11.26 1.41 25.99
C GLN A 411 11.34 0.11 25.16
N ILE A 412 12.21 0.08 24.14
CA ILE A 412 12.42 -1.14 23.34
C ILE A 412 12.95 -2.28 24.23
N LEU A 413 13.95 -2.02 25.07
CA LEU A 413 14.53 -3.05 25.93
C LEU A 413 13.56 -3.52 27.03
N ASP A 414 12.75 -2.61 27.57
CA ASP A 414 11.78 -2.90 28.63
C ASP A 414 10.58 -3.73 28.13
N GLN A 415 10.17 -3.52 26.87
CA GLN A 415 9.04 -4.21 26.26
C GLN A 415 9.43 -5.45 25.46
N TYR A 416 10.72 -5.61 25.14
CA TYR A 416 11.20 -6.73 24.32
C TYR A 416 10.83 -8.08 24.94
N SER A 417 10.27 -8.97 24.12
CA SER A 417 9.85 -10.31 24.55
C SER A 417 10.46 -11.41 23.67
N ASN A 418 10.50 -12.62 24.22
CA ASN A 418 11.02 -13.80 23.52
C ASN A 418 10.19 -14.25 22.29
N GLN A 419 9.05 -13.61 22.02
CA GLN A 419 8.15 -13.94 20.92
C GLN A 419 8.56 -13.33 19.58
N ILE A 420 9.45 -12.32 19.57
CA ILE A 420 9.91 -11.67 18.35
C ILE A 420 10.84 -12.63 17.57
N GLY A 421 10.49 -12.87 16.31
CA GLY A 421 11.21 -13.78 15.41
C GLY A 421 12.44 -13.16 14.73
N ALA A 422 13.11 -13.95 13.90
CA ALA A 422 14.24 -13.49 13.09
C ALA A 422 13.75 -12.65 11.90
N GLY A 423 14.51 -11.62 11.52
CA GLY A 423 14.17 -10.77 10.37
C GLY A 423 14.49 -9.30 10.57
N PHE A 424 14.62 -8.57 9.47
CA PHE A 424 14.98 -7.15 9.52
C PHE A 424 13.76 -6.25 9.68
N ALA A 425 12.70 -6.46 8.89
CA ALA A 425 11.54 -5.57 8.91
C ALA A 425 10.79 -5.66 10.23
N HIS A 426 10.38 -6.88 10.62
CA HIS A 426 9.55 -7.08 11.81
C HIS A 426 10.19 -8.00 12.86
N GLY A 427 11.52 -8.11 12.87
CA GLY A 427 12.24 -9.09 13.69
C GLY A 427 13.45 -8.52 14.43
N LEU A 428 14.20 -9.43 15.05
CA LEU A 428 15.35 -9.12 15.90
C LEU A 428 16.43 -8.31 15.18
N SER A 429 16.77 -8.63 13.94
CA SER A 429 17.76 -7.87 13.16
C SER A 429 17.41 -6.39 13.00
N GLY A 430 16.13 -6.04 12.91
CA GLY A 430 15.67 -4.65 12.88
C GLY A 430 15.98 -3.90 14.18
N ILE A 431 15.73 -4.56 15.32
CA ILE A 431 16.03 -4.05 16.66
C ILE A 431 17.55 -3.94 16.86
N ILE A 432 18.30 -4.99 16.51
CA ILE A 432 19.76 -5.02 16.61
C ILE A 432 20.37 -3.88 15.78
N PHE A 433 19.85 -3.64 14.58
CA PHE A 433 20.32 -2.55 13.71
C PHE A 433 20.12 -1.17 14.37
N SER A 434 18.93 -0.90 14.91
CA SER A 434 18.61 0.38 15.55
C SER A 434 19.43 0.60 16.83
N LEU A 435 19.58 -0.42 17.67
CA LEU A 435 20.41 -0.38 18.88
C LEU A 435 21.89 -0.20 18.54
N ASN A 436 22.39 -0.82 17.47
CA ASN A 436 23.76 -0.59 17.00
C ASN A 436 23.97 0.86 16.56
N LYS A 437 22.99 1.52 15.92
CA LYS A 437 23.05 2.97 15.63
C LYS A 437 23.09 3.81 16.89
N THR A 438 22.31 3.45 17.92
CA THR A 438 22.41 4.08 19.24
C THR A 438 23.80 3.89 19.84
N PHE A 439 24.36 2.68 19.78
CA PHE A 439 25.68 2.39 20.32
C PHE A 439 26.78 3.21 19.62
N GLN A 440 26.66 3.47 18.31
CA GLN A 440 27.58 4.33 17.57
C GLN A 440 27.62 5.77 18.11
N ASN A 441 26.47 6.31 18.52
CA ASN A 441 26.37 7.66 19.07
C ASN A 441 26.64 7.70 20.58
N PHE A 442 26.21 6.67 21.32
CA PHE A 442 26.22 6.60 22.77
C PHE A 442 26.68 5.20 23.25
N PRO A 443 27.99 4.89 23.17
CA PRO A 443 28.50 3.60 23.63
C PRO A 443 28.23 3.38 25.12
N SER A 444 27.69 2.21 25.49
CA SER A 444 27.58 1.77 26.88
C SER A 444 27.65 0.26 27.00
N GLU A 445 28.12 -0.23 28.15
CA GLU A 445 28.25 -1.67 28.41
C GLU A 445 26.90 -2.38 28.44
N ASN A 446 25.88 -1.78 29.07
CA ASN A 446 24.52 -2.33 29.09
C ASN A 446 23.96 -2.50 27.67
N LEU A 447 24.09 -1.47 26.82
CA LEU A 447 23.64 -1.55 25.43
C LEU A 447 24.40 -2.62 24.64
N SER A 448 25.71 -2.74 24.85
CA SER A 448 26.53 -3.79 24.24
C SER A 448 26.07 -5.20 24.64
N ASN A 449 25.82 -5.43 25.93
CA ASN A 449 25.32 -6.70 26.43
C ASN A 449 23.94 -7.03 25.86
N SER A 450 23.05 -6.04 25.78
CA SER A 450 21.72 -6.20 25.19
C SER A 450 21.79 -6.61 23.71
N ILE A 451 22.64 -5.94 22.91
CA ILE A 451 22.86 -6.29 21.50
C ILE A 451 23.38 -7.73 21.37
N ASN A 452 24.36 -8.14 22.17
CA ASN A 452 24.89 -9.50 22.15
C ASN A 452 23.85 -10.56 22.53
N CYS A 453 22.99 -10.28 23.51
CA CYS A 453 21.88 -11.16 23.87
C CYS A 453 20.89 -11.35 22.71
N LEU A 454 20.52 -10.26 22.03
CA LEU A 454 19.61 -10.32 20.89
C LEU A 454 20.23 -11.05 19.69
N LEU A 455 21.52 -10.83 19.42
CA LEU A 455 22.26 -11.56 18.40
C LEU A 455 22.23 -13.07 18.67
N LYS A 456 22.57 -13.49 19.89
CA LYS A 456 22.51 -14.90 20.29
C LYS A 456 21.11 -15.48 20.10
N ARG A 457 20.08 -14.75 20.54
CA ARG A 457 18.68 -15.18 20.43
C ARG A 457 18.23 -15.35 18.99
N GLU A 458 18.65 -14.47 18.07
CA GLU A 458 18.34 -14.62 16.65
C GLU A 458 19.07 -15.81 16.04
N GLU A 459 20.31 -16.07 16.45
CA GLU A 459 21.06 -17.26 16.02
C GLU A 459 20.47 -18.57 16.53
N ASP A 460 19.77 -18.59 17.68
CA ASP A 460 19.01 -19.76 18.14
C ASP A 460 17.86 -20.14 17.17
N LEU A 461 17.45 -19.22 16.27
CA LEU A 461 16.44 -19.46 15.24
C LEU A 461 17.04 -19.92 13.89
N TYR A 462 18.36 -20.00 13.79
CA TYR A 462 19.04 -20.38 12.55
C TYR A 462 18.93 -21.88 12.28
N LEU A 463 18.39 -22.23 11.11
CA LEU A 463 18.24 -23.59 10.61
C LEU A 463 19.45 -23.94 9.74
N GLN A 464 20.39 -24.68 10.31
CA GLN A 464 21.66 -24.98 9.65
C GLN A 464 21.45 -25.72 8.32
N ASP A 465 20.54 -26.67 8.21
CA ASP A 465 20.33 -27.43 6.97
C ASP A 465 19.70 -26.61 5.84
N GLU A 466 18.99 -25.54 6.19
CA GLU A 466 18.28 -24.67 5.24
C GLU A 466 19.09 -23.42 4.87
N ASN A 467 20.21 -23.16 5.57
CA ASN A 467 20.96 -21.90 5.47
C ASN A 467 20.07 -20.65 5.65
N ASN A 468 19.09 -20.73 6.54
CA ASN A 468 18.13 -19.65 6.76
C ASN A 468 17.56 -19.72 8.18
N TYR A 469 16.61 -18.84 8.50
CA TYR A 469 16.05 -18.73 9.84
C TYR A 469 14.60 -19.21 9.87
N LEU A 470 14.19 -19.74 11.03
CA LEU A 470 12.80 -20.09 11.31
C LEU A 470 11.92 -18.84 11.35
N ASP A 471 10.86 -18.83 10.55
CA ASP A 471 9.77 -17.86 10.68
C ASP A 471 8.80 -18.33 11.77
N THR A 472 8.79 -17.63 12.90
CA THR A 472 8.00 -18.01 14.08
C THR A 472 6.50 -17.82 13.91
N ARG A 473 6.06 -17.13 12.85
CA ARG A 473 4.63 -16.88 12.60
C ARG A 473 3.90 -18.11 12.06
N ASN A 474 4.63 -18.93 11.30
CA ASN A 474 4.11 -20.12 10.62
C ASN A 474 4.94 -21.38 10.89
N ASN A 475 6.02 -21.27 11.69
CA ASN A 475 6.93 -22.35 12.06
C ASN A 475 7.54 -23.11 10.86
N ILE A 476 7.89 -22.37 9.80
CA ILE A 476 8.63 -22.90 8.65
C ILE A 476 9.88 -22.06 8.36
N THR A 477 10.76 -22.55 7.52
CA THR A 477 11.91 -21.77 7.03
C THR A 477 11.44 -20.48 6.36
N SER A 478 12.06 -19.36 6.72
CA SER A 478 11.79 -18.06 6.11
C SER A 478 12.07 -18.06 4.60
N GLY A 479 11.48 -17.11 3.87
CA GLY A 479 11.89 -16.82 2.50
C GLY A 479 13.29 -16.20 2.43
N LEU A 480 13.80 -16.04 1.21
CA LEU A 480 15.03 -15.28 0.94
C LEU A 480 14.69 -13.81 0.71
N PHE A 481 14.23 -13.12 1.75
CA PHE A 481 13.69 -11.77 1.68
C PHE A 481 14.42 -10.77 2.57
N LEU A 482 14.24 -9.48 2.28
CA LEU A 482 14.73 -8.38 3.11
C LEU A 482 13.92 -8.33 4.40
N CYS A 483 12.59 -8.44 4.30
CA CYS A 483 11.72 -8.30 5.47
C CYS A 483 11.94 -9.40 6.52
N TYR A 484 11.96 -10.66 6.09
CA TYR A 484 12.16 -11.83 6.92
C TYR A 484 13.04 -12.86 6.21
N GLY A 485 14.11 -13.28 6.88
CA GLY A 485 15.05 -14.29 6.39
C GLY A 485 16.46 -13.76 6.15
N LEU A 486 17.28 -14.65 5.59
CA LEU A 486 18.73 -14.49 5.51
C LEU A 486 19.20 -13.17 4.88
N PRO A 487 18.63 -12.67 3.76
CA PRO A 487 19.13 -11.46 3.11
C PRO A 487 19.12 -10.22 4.01
N GLY A 488 17.97 -9.88 4.60
CA GLY A 488 17.89 -8.72 5.50
C GLY A 488 18.77 -8.87 6.74
N ILE A 489 18.86 -10.09 7.28
CA ILE A 489 19.70 -10.40 8.45
C ILE A 489 21.18 -10.19 8.10
N LEU A 490 21.67 -10.75 6.99
CA LEU A 490 23.07 -10.56 6.57
C LEU A 490 23.39 -9.10 6.27
N GLN A 491 22.50 -8.36 5.61
CA GLN A 491 22.68 -6.92 5.37
C GLN A 491 22.78 -6.13 6.68
N THR A 492 22.03 -6.52 7.72
CA THR A 492 22.20 -5.98 9.08
C THR A 492 23.56 -6.35 9.66
N ARG A 493 23.96 -7.64 9.63
CA ARG A 493 25.22 -8.10 10.22
C ARG A 493 26.43 -7.38 9.64
N MET A 494 26.45 -7.15 8.34
CA MET A 494 27.52 -6.40 7.65
C MET A 494 27.63 -4.93 8.10
N ARG A 495 26.56 -4.35 8.67
CA ARG A 495 26.51 -2.95 9.13
C ARG A 495 26.75 -2.77 10.63
N LEU A 496 26.93 -3.85 11.39
CA LEU A 496 27.20 -3.76 12.82
C LEU A 496 28.60 -3.20 13.11
N ASN A 497 28.78 -2.68 14.32
CA ASN A 497 30.11 -2.32 14.81
C ASN A 497 31.00 -3.57 14.93
N ASN A 498 32.31 -3.40 14.75
CA ASN A 498 33.27 -4.52 14.70
C ASN A 498 33.19 -5.47 15.90
N GLN A 499 32.89 -4.96 17.10
CA GLN A 499 32.75 -5.80 18.30
C GLN A 499 31.55 -6.77 18.27
N PHE A 500 30.53 -6.49 17.44
CA PHE A 500 29.33 -7.32 17.29
C PHE A 500 29.38 -8.16 16.02
N LYS A 501 30.36 -7.93 15.14
CA LYS A 501 30.46 -8.60 13.84
C LYS A 501 31.11 -9.97 13.98
N ASN A 502 30.42 -10.98 13.45
CA ASN A 502 31.00 -12.30 13.21
C ASN A 502 31.35 -12.47 11.73
N GLU A 503 32.53 -12.02 11.35
CA GLU A 503 33.04 -12.07 9.97
C GLU A 503 33.04 -13.47 9.36
N ILE A 504 33.33 -14.49 10.18
CA ILE A 504 33.42 -15.89 9.73
C ILE A 504 32.03 -16.40 9.36
N GLU A 505 31.05 -16.15 10.23
CA GLU A 505 29.68 -16.60 10.06
C GLU A 505 28.99 -15.90 8.88
N ILE A 506 29.18 -14.58 8.74
CA ILE A 506 28.68 -13.81 7.60
C ILE A 506 29.20 -14.42 6.29
N LYS A 507 30.53 -14.64 6.18
CA LYS A 507 31.15 -15.23 4.98
C LYS A 507 30.64 -16.64 4.71
N MET A 508 30.51 -17.47 5.74
CA MET A 508 30.03 -18.84 5.60
C MET A 508 28.60 -18.89 5.03
N LYS A 509 27.66 -18.16 5.65
CA LYS A 509 26.26 -18.12 5.24
C LYS A 509 26.09 -17.52 3.85
N LEU A 510 26.81 -16.44 3.55
CA LEU A 510 26.81 -15.78 2.25
C LEU A 510 27.37 -16.68 1.13
N ASN A 511 28.49 -17.36 1.38
CA ASN A 511 29.10 -18.27 0.39
C ASN A 511 28.19 -19.45 0.08
N ARG A 512 27.51 -19.99 1.10
CA ARG A 512 26.54 -21.05 0.90
C ARG A 512 25.34 -20.57 0.09
N LEU A 513 24.77 -19.42 0.43
CA LEU A 513 23.67 -18.82 -0.35
C LEU A 513 24.09 -18.57 -1.80
N MET A 514 25.30 -18.05 -2.02
CA MET A 514 25.83 -17.84 -3.37
C MET A 514 25.97 -19.17 -4.12
N LYS A 515 26.49 -20.22 -3.48
CA LYS A 515 26.58 -21.56 -4.09
C LYS A 515 25.21 -22.10 -4.46
N ASP A 516 24.22 -21.91 -3.59
CA ASP A 516 22.84 -22.33 -3.84
C ASP A 516 22.26 -21.56 -5.04
N ILE A 517 22.37 -20.24 -5.08
CA ILE A 517 21.91 -19.41 -6.22
C ILE A 517 22.61 -19.77 -7.54
N LEU A 518 23.85 -20.25 -7.50
CA LEU A 518 24.55 -20.71 -8.70
C LEU A 518 24.11 -22.10 -9.18
N ASN A 519 23.38 -22.86 -8.36
CA ASN A 519 22.79 -24.15 -8.73
C ASN A 519 21.38 -23.96 -9.31
N GLU A 520 21.11 -24.45 -10.53
CA GLU A 520 19.87 -24.22 -11.28
C GLU A 520 18.59 -24.61 -10.51
N ASP A 521 18.67 -25.62 -9.63
CA ASP A 521 17.53 -26.12 -8.84
C ASP A 521 17.19 -25.27 -7.60
N ALA A 522 17.97 -24.23 -7.30
CA ALA A 522 17.73 -23.45 -6.08
C ALA A 522 16.41 -22.68 -6.12
N ASN A 523 15.67 -22.78 -5.02
CA ASN A 523 14.44 -22.04 -4.81
C ASN A 523 14.75 -20.54 -4.63
N ILE A 524 14.37 -19.73 -5.61
CA ILE A 524 14.50 -18.28 -5.58
C ILE A 524 13.12 -17.61 -5.50
N PRO A 525 13.04 -16.39 -4.96
CA PRO A 525 11.79 -15.63 -4.93
C PRO A 525 11.10 -15.55 -6.30
N ASN A 526 9.81 -15.85 -6.35
CA ASN A 526 8.95 -15.70 -7.53
C ASN A 526 8.32 -14.29 -7.62
N ASN A 527 9.06 -13.28 -7.19
CA ASN A 527 8.64 -11.88 -7.09
C ASN A 527 9.83 -10.99 -7.47
N LEU A 528 9.60 -9.78 -7.94
CA LEU A 528 10.66 -8.83 -8.34
C LEU A 528 11.00 -7.79 -7.26
N SER A 529 10.12 -7.62 -6.27
CA SER A 529 10.17 -6.52 -5.31
C SER A 529 11.47 -6.48 -4.51
N ILE A 530 11.81 -5.29 -4.05
CA ILE A 530 12.99 -5.07 -3.20
C ILE A 530 12.79 -5.65 -1.79
N CYS A 531 11.54 -5.73 -1.31
CA CYS A 531 11.23 -6.25 0.02
C CYS A 531 11.32 -7.80 0.08
N HIS A 532 10.77 -8.50 -0.90
CA HIS A 532 10.67 -9.97 -0.87
C HIS A 532 10.70 -10.62 -2.26
N GLY A 533 11.41 -10.01 -3.20
CA GLY A 533 11.66 -10.53 -4.53
C GLY A 533 13.14 -10.67 -4.83
N ILE A 534 13.47 -10.92 -6.10
CA ILE A 534 14.84 -11.03 -6.58
C ILE A 534 15.65 -9.76 -6.29
N ALA A 535 15.03 -8.57 -6.30
CA ALA A 535 15.76 -7.35 -5.92
C ALA A 535 16.30 -7.42 -4.49
N SER A 536 15.65 -8.09 -3.54
CA SER A 536 16.20 -8.30 -2.20
C SER A 536 17.55 -9.04 -2.22
N LEU A 537 17.68 -10.07 -3.07
CA LEU A 537 18.94 -10.80 -3.23
C LEU A 537 20.01 -9.94 -3.91
N LEU A 538 19.62 -9.19 -4.95
CA LEU A 538 20.54 -8.28 -5.64
C LEU A 538 21.08 -7.21 -4.68
N GLU A 539 20.22 -6.63 -3.84
CA GLU A 539 20.56 -5.68 -2.78
C GLU A 539 21.56 -6.27 -1.77
N LEU A 540 21.33 -7.50 -1.32
CA LEU A 540 22.29 -8.22 -0.47
C LEU A 540 23.67 -8.32 -1.12
N PHE A 541 23.73 -8.69 -2.41
CA PHE A 541 25.01 -8.85 -3.10
C PHE A 541 25.71 -7.53 -3.42
N ILE A 542 24.95 -6.44 -3.62
CA ILE A 542 25.52 -5.08 -3.68
C ILE A 542 26.24 -4.77 -2.36
N ASP A 543 25.58 -5.02 -1.22
CA ASP A 543 26.18 -4.80 0.09
C ASP A 543 27.38 -5.71 0.34
N ALA A 544 27.25 -7.00 0.07
CA ALA A 544 28.35 -7.95 0.21
C ALA A 544 29.58 -7.51 -0.57
N HIS A 545 29.40 -6.98 -1.78
CA HIS A 545 30.49 -6.45 -2.57
C HIS A 545 31.06 -5.15 -1.98
N ASN A 546 30.21 -4.18 -1.62
CA ASN A 546 30.61 -2.90 -1.03
C ASN A 546 31.37 -3.08 0.30
N PHE A 547 30.95 -4.02 1.14
CA PHE A 547 31.62 -4.39 2.39
C PHE A 547 32.77 -5.39 2.20
N LYS A 548 33.11 -5.76 0.96
CA LYS A 548 34.24 -6.64 0.60
C LYS A 548 34.16 -8.07 1.14
N TYR A 549 32.96 -8.60 1.31
CA TYR A 549 32.73 -10.02 1.64
C TYR A 549 32.87 -10.94 0.43
N ILE A 550 32.66 -10.41 -0.78
CA ILE A 550 32.83 -11.12 -2.05
C ILE A 550 33.70 -10.32 -3.02
N THR A 551 34.38 -11.04 -3.91
CA THR A 551 35.16 -10.45 -4.99
C THR A 551 34.27 -9.86 -6.07
N LYS A 552 34.82 -8.96 -6.90
CA LYS A 552 34.13 -8.43 -8.08
C LYS A 552 33.64 -9.55 -9.02
N LYS A 553 34.47 -10.58 -9.23
CA LYS A 553 34.14 -11.73 -10.08
C LYS A 553 32.96 -12.54 -9.55
N GLU A 554 32.90 -12.76 -8.25
CA GLU A 554 31.77 -13.45 -7.60
C GLU A 554 30.49 -12.62 -7.69
N PHE A 555 30.58 -11.31 -7.42
CA PHE A 555 29.47 -10.37 -7.57
C PHE A 555 28.90 -10.36 -8.99
N GLU A 556 29.74 -10.21 -10.01
CA GLU A 556 29.32 -10.25 -11.42
C GLU A 556 28.66 -11.59 -11.78
N LYS A 557 29.22 -12.71 -11.30
CA LYS A 557 28.69 -14.04 -11.57
C LYS A 557 27.30 -14.24 -10.96
N VAL A 558 27.12 -13.94 -9.67
CA VAL A 558 25.85 -14.18 -8.97
C VAL A 558 24.75 -13.24 -9.46
N THR A 559 25.06 -11.97 -9.71
CA THR A 559 24.10 -10.99 -10.23
C THR A 559 23.68 -11.32 -11.67
N MET A 560 24.60 -11.81 -12.51
CA MET A 560 24.27 -12.31 -13.85
C MET A 560 23.29 -13.49 -13.78
N VAL A 561 23.53 -14.47 -12.89
CA VAL A 561 22.61 -15.62 -12.73
C VAL A 561 21.24 -15.17 -12.25
N LEU A 562 21.16 -14.26 -11.26
CA LEU A 562 19.88 -13.71 -10.79
C LEU A 562 19.14 -12.97 -11.92
N LYS A 563 19.82 -12.13 -12.71
CA LYS A 563 19.23 -11.45 -13.89
C LYS A 563 18.74 -12.45 -14.94
N GLN A 564 19.49 -13.54 -15.18
CA GLN A 564 19.07 -14.60 -16.11
C GLN A 564 17.83 -15.34 -15.60
N ARG A 565 17.75 -15.62 -14.29
CA ARG A 565 16.58 -16.28 -13.69
C ARG A 565 15.31 -15.45 -13.82
N VAL A 566 15.39 -14.12 -13.76
CA VAL A 566 14.23 -13.22 -14.01
C VAL A 566 13.54 -13.54 -15.34
N LYS A 567 14.29 -13.90 -16.40
CA LYS A 567 13.73 -14.22 -17.73
C LYS A 567 12.77 -15.39 -17.74
N ASN A 568 13.04 -16.38 -16.88
CA ASN A 568 12.27 -17.61 -16.79
C ASN A 568 11.28 -17.57 -15.62
N LEU A 569 11.24 -16.46 -14.89
CA LEU A 569 10.43 -16.33 -13.70
C LEU A 569 8.99 -15.98 -14.07
N LYS A 570 8.08 -16.78 -13.54
CA LYS A 570 6.66 -16.48 -13.47
C LYS A 570 6.42 -15.62 -12.24
N VAL A 571 6.06 -14.35 -12.44
CA VAL A 571 5.82 -13.40 -11.34
C VAL A 571 4.34 -12.99 -11.29
N PRO A 572 3.77 -12.80 -10.09
CA PRO A 572 2.40 -12.32 -9.93
C PRO A 572 2.15 -11.03 -10.71
N TYR A 573 0.97 -10.88 -11.30
CA TYR A 573 0.63 -9.72 -12.11
C TYR A 573 0.61 -8.43 -11.28
N PHE A 574 0.28 -8.51 -9.99
CA PHE A 574 0.30 -7.35 -9.10
C PHE A 574 1.69 -6.71 -9.00
N ASN A 575 2.79 -7.44 -9.28
CA ASN A 575 4.13 -6.86 -9.30
C ASN A 575 4.26 -5.68 -10.28
N LYS A 576 3.37 -5.55 -11.27
CA LYS A 576 3.32 -4.40 -12.20
C LYS A 576 2.88 -3.09 -11.54
N ASN A 577 2.56 -3.10 -10.24
CA ASN A 577 2.37 -1.87 -9.49
C ASN A 577 3.66 -1.03 -9.48
N ILE A 578 3.48 0.27 -9.21
CA ILE A 578 4.56 1.26 -9.31
C ILE A 578 5.25 1.52 -7.97
N ASN A 579 4.81 0.89 -6.88
CA ASN A 579 5.27 1.23 -5.53
C ASN A 579 6.74 0.85 -5.35
N PHE A 580 7.45 1.57 -4.48
CA PHE A 580 8.87 1.32 -4.29
C PHE A 580 9.15 -0.04 -3.63
N GLY A 581 8.50 -0.36 -2.52
CA GLY A 581 8.77 -1.57 -1.73
C GLY A 581 8.31 -2.87 -2.38
N LEU A 582 7.15 -2.84 -3.06
CA LEU A 582 6.47 -4.03 -3.62
C LEU A 582 6.39 -4.06 -5.15
N GLY A 583 6.65 -2.93 -5.80
CA GLY A 583 6.45 -2.76 -7.23
C GLY A 583 7.74 -2.73 -8.04
N LEU A 584 7.59 -2.35 -9.31
CA LEU A 584 8.68 -2.36 -10.27
C LEU A 584 9.68 -1.22 -10.05
N THR A 585 9.30 -0.11 -9.43
CA THR A 585 10.20 1.06 -9.29
C THR A 585 11.36 0.76 -8.34
N GLY A 586 11.13 0.03 -7.24
CA GLY A 586 12.21 -0.46 -6.38
C GLY A 586 13.11 -1.46 -7.10
N TYR A 587 12.53 -2.36 -7.92
CA TYR A 587 13.31 -3.26 -8.77
C TYR A 587 14.20 -2.49 -9.76
N TYR A 588 13.66 -1.49 -10.44
CA TYR A 588 14.41 -0.64 -11.36
C TYR A 588 15.52 0.14 -10.66
N TYR A 589 15.23 0.68 -9.48
CA TYR A 589 16.24 1.32 -8.64
C TYR A 589 17.39 0.35 -8.31
N THR A 590 17.10 -0.88 -7.90
CA THR A 590 18.13 -1.92 -7.65
C THR A 590 18.94 -2.24 -8.92
N ILE A 591 18.31 -2.33 -10.10
CA ILE A 591 19.04 -2.55 -11.36
C ILE A 591 20.01 -1.39 -11.65
N ILE A 592 19.60 -0.15 -11.40
CA ILE A 592 20.47 1.03 -11.56
C ILE A 592 21.63 0.99 -10.55
N ARG A 593 21.37 0.57 -9.31
CA ARG A 593 22.40 0.45 -8.26
C ARG A 593 23.47 -0.60 -8.57
N LEU A 594 23.13 -1.68 -9.28
CA LEU A 594 24.11 -2.68 -9.70
C LEU A 594 25.24 -2.08 -10.56
N GLU A 595 24.92 -1.05 -11.35
CA GLU A 595 25.87 -0.37 -12.23
C GLU A 595 26.50 0.87 -11.55
N ASN A 596 25.84 1.41 -10.51
CA ASN A 596 26.34 2.53 -9.72
C ASN A 596 26.23 2.25 -8.22
N LEU A 597 27.19 1.49 -7.71
CA LEU A 597 27.23 0.95 -6.34
C LEU A 597 27.31 2.01 -5.23
N ARG A 598 27.49 3.29 -5.58
CA ARG A 598 27.51 4.43 -4.65
C ARG A 598 26.12 4.90 -4.26
N TYR A 599 25.09 4.54 -5.03
CA TYR A 599 23.72 4.92 -4.70
C TYR A 599 23.23 4.21 -3.44
N PRO A 600 22.54 4.92 -2.54
CA PRO A 600 22.29 4.47 -1.18
C PRO A 600 21.19 3.40 -1.11
N SER A 601 21.26 2.57 -0.08
CA SER A 601 20.15 1.70 0.32
C SER A 601 19.15 2.45 1.19
N PHE A 602 17.94 2.65 0.67
CA PHE A 602 16.90 3.40 1.38
C PHE A 602 16.40 2.69 2.64
N PHE A 603 16.23 1.37 2.61
CA PHE A 603 15.73 0.63 3.78
C PHE A 603 16.78 0.47 4.89
N PHE A 604 18.07 0.64 4.59
CA PHE A 604 19.13 0.73 5.60
C PHE A 604 19.48 2.17 5.98
N LEU A 605 18.64 3.13 5.57
CA LEU A 605 18.72 4.55 5.90
C LEU A 605 20.07 5.18 5.51
N GLU A 606 20.62 4.81 4.36
CA GLU A 606 21.90 5.34 3.88
C GLU A 606 21.74 6.74 3.30
#